data_AF-A0A6B0V8M4-F1
#
_entry.id   AF-A0A6B0V8M4-F1
#
_cell.length_a   1.000
_cell.length_b   1.000
_cell.length_c   1.000
_cell.angle_alpha   90.00
_cell.angle_beta   90.00
_cell.angle_gamma   90.00
#
_symmetry.space_group_name_H-M   'P 1'
#
loop_
_entity.id
_entity.type
_entity.pdbx_description
1 polymer ?
#
loop_
_entity_poly.entity_id
_entity_poly.type
_entity_poly.pdbx_seq_one_letter_code
_entity_poly.pdbx_strand_id
1 'polypeptide(L)'
;ATDFSFRSCSPYKTDSMLQDYLKAFVGGMALHFQDTSPAIKLSYLGSRNLTEEEERSILGIKGNEADITVKGADAIKALMDVTISENFIGDNKLFLVLTGFNITEEETKHKANKNAVIPSNGGSSDEDYDDYMSLSARSGSKKNVFQNVPGLSQYGTICSMSSAIVQDFGSNFSGIPSAALQVATVLGPKYKGNMSRRSCPDYEPSPTKFHGDECYMISKYRDQEKHMDCLHKPIQDAETKLMTPKQFYAKHSSWTPCRTSYLGSQECQTPKRTPYPHRSCKISCCLKSPFPFLTKAYDPIPAPDGEECEKQKICVEGRCVASKTSPGNR
;
A
#
# COMPACT_ATOMS: atom_id res chain seq x y z
N ALA A 1 5.10 3.19 -9.30
CA ALA A 1 4.64 2.64 -10.58
C ALA A 1 3.23 2.11 -10.45
N THR A 2 2.52 1.97 -11.56
CA THR A 2 1.16 1.41 -11.63
C THR A 2 1.16 0.21 -12.58
N ASP A 3 0.38 -0.81 -12.24
CA ASP A 3 0.15 -1.94 -13.14
C ASP A 3 -1.08 -1.74 -14.04
N PHE A 4 -1.31 -2.68 -14.94
CA PHE A 4 -2.45 -2.70 -15.86
C PHE A 4 -3.80 -2.77 -15.15
N SER A 5 -3.94 -3.56 -14.09
CA SER A 5 -5.20 -3.66 -13.33
C SER A 5 -5.55 -2.32 -12.69
N PHE A 6 -4.60 -1.68 -12.03
CA PHE A 6 -4.80 -0.34 -11.48
C PHE A 6 -5.23 0.63 -12.57
N ARG A 7 -4.53 0.67 -13.71
CA ARG A 7 -4.86 1.59 -14.80
C ARG A 7 -6.24 1.32 -15.42
N SER A 8 -6.60 0.06 -15.61
CA SER A 8 -7.87 -0.35 -16.24
C SER A 8 -9.08 -0.19 -15.31
N CYS A 9 -8.89 -0.40 -14.00
CA CYS A 9 -9.94 -0.29 -13.00
C CYS A 9 -10.03 1.09 -12.37
N SER A 10 -8.97 1.90 -12.43
CA SER A 10 -9.00 3.24 -11.85
C SER A 10 -9.97 4.14 -12.63
N PRO A 11 -10.63 5.08 -11.94
CA PRO A 11 -11.44 6.10 -12.60
C PRO A 11 -10.59 7.07 -13.45
N TYR A 12 -9.26 7.07 -13.32
CA TYR A 12 -8.36 8.10 -13.84
C TYR A 12 -7.74 7.68 -15.18
N LYS A 13 -8.48 7.94 -16.27
CA LYS A 13 -8.16 7.42 -17.61
C LYS A 13 -7.14 8.22 -18.42
N THR A 14 -6.92 9.49 -18.10
CA THR A 14 -5.96 10.33 -18.83
C THR A 14 -4.63 10.40 -18.07
N ASP A 15 -3.52 10.38 -18.80
CA ASP A 15 -2.18 10.42 -18.19
C ASP A 15 -2.00 11.63 -17.26
N SER A 16 -2.54 12.79 -17.63
CA SER A 16 -2.50 14.01 -16.79
C SER A 16 -3.23 13.84 -15.45
N MET A 17 -4.37 13.16 -15.45
CA MET A 17 -5.18 12.94 -14.25
C MET A 17 -4.58 11.84 -13.38
N LEU A 18 -4.02 10.79 -14.01
CA LEU A 18 -3.29 9.75 -13.31
C LEU A 18 -2.05 10.32 -12.61
N GLN A 19 -1.29 11.21 -13.27
CA GLN A 19 -0.15 11.88 -12.63
C GLN A 19 -0.58 12.77 -11.46
N ASP A 20 -1.65 13.55 -11.61
CA ASP A 20 -2.21 14.33 -10.49
C ASP A 20 -2.67 13.42 -9.35
N TYR A 21 -3.27 12.27 -9.67
CA TYR A 21 -3.68 11.27 -8.69
C TYR A 21 -2.48 10.73 -7.91
N LEU A 22 -1.41 10.33 -8.59
CA LEU A 22 -0.22 9.79 -7.92
C LEU A 22 0.49 10.85 -7.06
N LYS A 23 0.53 12.11 -7.51
CA LYS A 23 1.00 13.23 -6.67
C LYS A 23 0.12 13.42 -5.43
N ALA A 24 -1.20 13.39 -5.61
CA ALA A 24 -2.17 13.49 -4.53
C ALA A 24 -2.09 12.32 -3.54
N PHE A 25 -1.79 11.13 -4.05
CA PHE A 25 -1.60 9.92 -3.27
C PHE A 25 -0.41 10.08 -2.31
N VAL A 26 0.75 10.52 -2.82
CA VAL A 26 1.93 10.79 -1.97
C VAL A 26 1.69 11.96 -1.02
N GLY A 27 0.95 12.99 -1.44
CA GLY A 27 0.59 14.09 -0.55
C GLY A 27 -0.35 13.70 0.58
N GLY A 28 -1.32 12.81 0.34
CA GLY A 28 -2.13 12.24 1.41
C GLY A 28 -1.30 11.33 2.32
N MET A 29 -0.40 10.49 1.78
CA MET A 29 0.56 9.74 2.60
C MET A 29 1.38 10.66 3.51
N ALA A 30 1.84 11.81 3.01
CA ALA A 30 2.62 12.78 3.81
C ALA A 30 1.84 13.30 5.03
N LEU A 31 0.52 13.43 4.93
CA LEU A 31 -0.33 13.87 6.05
C LEU A 31 -0.34 12.85 7.20
N HIS A 32 -0.13 11.55 6.95
CA HIS A 32 0.00 10.54 8.00
C HIS A 32 1.28 10.71 8.85
N PHE A 33 2.26 11.46 8.36
CA PHE A 33 3.55 11.66 9.03
C PHE A 33 3.70 13.03 9.71
N GLN A 34 2.70 13.92 9.61
CA GLN A 34 2.79 15.31 10.07
C GLN A 34 3.08 15.47 11.58
N ASP A 35 2.72 14.46 12.38
CA ASP A 35 2.88 14.44 13.84
C ASP A 35 4.00 13.52 14.33
N THR A 36 4.88 13.08 13.44
CA THR A 36 6.00 12.21 13.80
C THR A 36 7.18 12.99 14.38
N SER A 37 7.86 12.37 15.35
CA SER A 37 9.14 12.84 15.90
C SER A 37 10.13 11.67 15.83
N PRO A 38 11.22 11.74 15.03
CA PRO A 38 11.63 12.87 14.20
C PRO A 38 10.65 13.13 13.05
N ALA A 39 10.65 14.36 12.53
CA ALA A 39 9.76 14.76 11.45
C ALA A 39 10.12 14.02 10.16
N ILE A 40 9.17 13.25 9.63
CA ILE A 40 9.33 12.54 8.36
C ILE A 40 8.69 13.37 7.25
N LYS A 41 9.48 13.67 6.21
CA LYS A 41 9.03 14.37 5.01
C LYS A 41 9.03 13.40 3.83
N LEU A 42 7.90 13.29 3.16
CA LEU A 42 7.77 12.54 1.92
C LEU A 42 7.87 13.48 0.74
N SER A 43 8.52 13.01 -0.32
CA SER A 43 8.70 13.72 -1.58
C SER A 43 8.30 12.80 -2.73
N TYR A 44 7.66 13.36 -3.75
CA TYR A 44 7.37 12.65 -4.99
C TYR A 44 8.49 12.91 -6.00
N LEU A 45 9.11 11.84 -6.49
CA LEU A 45 10.21 11.93 -7.48
C LEU A 45 9.74 11.67 -8.91
N GLY A 46 8.62 10.97 -9.08
CA GLY A 46 8.09 10.62 -10.38
C GLY A 46 7.31 9.33 -10.35
N SER A 47 6.77 8.97 -11.50
CA SER A 47 6.12 7.68 -11.71
C SER A 47 6.28 7.23 -13.16
N ARG A 48 6.12 5.93 -13.35
CA ARG A 48 6.04 5.27 -14.65
C ARG A 48 5.08 4.09 -14.56
N ASN A 49 4.61 3.64 -15.70
CA ASN A 49 3.94 2.36 -15.81
C ASN A 49 4.98 1.24 -15.68
N LEU A 50 4.56 0.09 -15.17
CA LEU A 50 5.37 -1.11 -15.29
C LEU A 50 5.40 -1.57 -16.75
N THR A 51 6.52 -2.15 -17.19
CA THR A 51 6.60 -2.83 -18.48
C THR A 51 5.84 -4.16 -18.41
N GLU A 52 5.47 -4.75 -19.54
CA GLU A 52 4.81 -6.07 -19.54
C GLU A 52 5.65 -7.15 -18.87
N GLU A 53 6.98 -7.07 -19.00
CA GLU A 53 7.90 -8.00 -18.35
C GLU A 53 7.92 -7.81 -16.83
N GLU A 54 8.02 -6.57 -16.37
CA GLU A 54 7.93 -6.23 -14.95
C GLU A 54 6.57 -6.64 -14.35
N GLU A 55 5.46 -6.35 -15.04
CA GLU A 55 4.12 -6.75 -14.58
C GLU A 55 4.01 -8.27 -14.45
N ARG A 56 4.49 -9.04 -15.45
CA ARG A 56 4.49 -10.51 -15.37
C ARG A 56 5.35 -11.04 -14.23
N SER A 57 6.52 -10.44 -14.01
CA SER A 57 7.46 -10.86 -12.97
C SER A 57 6.94 -10.53 -11.57
N ILE A 58 6.47 -9.29 -11.36
CA ILE A 58 6.01 -8.78 -10.07
C ILE A 58 4.66 -9.37 -9.68
N LEU A 59 3.70 -9.41 -10.61
CA LEU A 59 2.34 -9.85 -10.30
C LEU A 59 2.16 -11.36 -10.46
N GLY A 60 3.11 -12.05 -11.09
CA GLY A 60 3.07 -13.50 -11.29
C GLY A 60 1.99 -13.98 -12.26
N ILE A 61 1.44 -13.08 -13.07
CA ILE A 61 0.27 -13.35 -13.94
C ILE A 61 0.73 -14.08 -15.19
N LYS A 62 0.29 -15.33 -15.35
CA LYS A 62 0.50 -16.13 -16.57
C LYS A 62 -0.83 -16.33 -17.29
N GLY A 63 -1.12 -15.50 -18.29
CA GLY A 63 -2.27 -15.67 -19.18
C GLY A 63 -3.61 -15.13 -18.63
N ASN A 64 -4.72 -15.64 -19.17
CA ASN A 64 -6.09 -15.18 -18.91
C ASN A 64 -6.76 -15.91 -17.72
N GLU A 65 -6.10 -15.98 -16.56
CA GLU A 65 -6.77 -16.50 -15.36
C GLU A 65 -7.62 -15.39 -14.72
N ALA A 66 -8.87 -15.72 -14.38
CA ALA A 66 -9.89 -14.75 -13.97
C ALA A 66 -9.80 -14.34 -12.48
N ASP A 67 -8.91 -14.96 -11.71
CA ASP A 67 -8.77 -14.72 -10.26
C ASP A 67 -7.29 -14.60 -9.90
N ILE A 68 -6.77 -13.38 -10.11
CA ILE A 68 -5.35 -13.09 -9.99
C ILE A 68 -5.10 -12.53 -8.60
N THR A 69 -4.57 -13.38 -7.72
CA THR A 69 -4.01 -12.97 -6.43
C THR A 69 -2.50 -12.84 -6.57
N VAL A 70 -1.95 -11.70 -6.18
CA VAL A 70 -0.52 -11.44 -6.18
C VAL A 70 0.13 -12.14 -4.98
N LYS A 71 1.16 -12.94 -5.26
CA LYS A 71 2.05 -13.51 -4.25
C LYS A 71 3.05 -12.45 -3.82
N GLY A 72 2.72 -11.72 -2.76
CA GLY A 72 3.46 -10.53 -2.33
C GLY A 72 4.92 -10.83 -2.01
N ALA A 73 5.27 -11.98 -1.44
CA ALA A 73 6.66 -12.31 -1.15
C ALA A 73 7.49 -12.51 -2.43
N ASP A 74 6.89 -13.09 -3.48
CA ASP A 74 7.52 -13.20 -4.80
C ASP A 74 7.60 -11.82 -5.47
N ALA A 75 6.57 -10.99 -5.34
CA ALA A 75 6.53 -9.64 -5.88
C ALA A 75 7.64 -8.76 -5.29
N ILE A 76 7.88 -8.83 -3.98
CA ILE A 76 8.96 -8.10 -3.31
C ILE A 76 10.32 -8.49 -3.86
N LYS A 77 10.56 -9.79 -4.13
CA LYS A 77 11.81 -10.24 -4.76
C LYS A 77 11.96 -9.72 -6.18
N ALA A 78 10.92 -9.79 -7.00
CA ALA A 78 10.95 -9.25 -8.36
C ALA A 78 11.20 -7.72 -8.37
N LEU A 79 10.66 -7.00 -7.38
CA LEU A 79 10.90 -5.57 -7.23
C LEU A 79 12.35 -5.22 -6.87
N MET A 80 13.11 -6.13 -6.26
CA MET A 80 14.53 -5.92 -6.00
C MET A 80 15.30 -5.70 -7.31
N ASP A 81 15.04 -6.53 -8.33
CA ASP A 81 15.68 -6.41 -9.64
C ASP A 81 15.39 -5.05 -10.30
N VAL A 82 14.15 -4.55 -10.14
CA VAL A 82 13.78 -3.21 -10.61
C VAL A 82 14.52 -2.11 -9.85
N THR A 83 14.60 -2.20 -8.53
CA THR A 83 15.32 -1.18 -7.74
C THR A 83 16.83 -1.17 -8.02
N ILE A 84 17.41 -2.32 -8.39
CA ILE A 84 18.81 -2.41 -8.84
C ILE A 84 18.98 -1.69 -10.17
N SER A 85 18.11 -1.95 -11.15
CA SER A 85 18.22 -1.33 -12.48
C SER A 85 18.03 0.19 -12.46
N GLU A 86 17.23 0.70 -11.52
CA GLU A 86 17.00 2.13 -11.29
C GLU A 86 18.07 2.78 -10.39
N ASN A 87 19.09 2.03 -9.94
CA ASN A 87 20.18 2.49 -9.06
C ASN A 87 19.71 3.06 -7.71
N PHE A 88 18.77 2.41 -7.04
CA PHE A 88 18.27 2.87 -5.72
C PHE A 88 19.11 2.41 -4.53
N ILE A 89 20.22 1.70 -4.78
CA ILE A 89 21.04 1.09 -3.74
C ILE A 89 21.64 2.16 -2.82
N GLY A 90 21.32 2.11 -1.53
CA GLY A 90 21.88 3.02 -0.52
C GLY A 90 21.22 4.40 -0.49
N ASP A 91 20.17 4.62 -1.29
CA ASP A 91 19.45 5.87 -1.39
C ASP A 91 18.21 5.90 -0.48
N ASN A 92 17.84 7.09 -0.02
CA ASN A 92 16.57 7.34 0.67
C ASN A 92 15.40 7.38 -0.34
N LYS A 93 15.12 6.25 -0.98
CA LYS A 93 14.10 6.10 -2.02
C LYS A 93 13.31 4.81 -1.82
N LEU A 94 12.01 4.86 -2.13
CA LEU A 94 11.10 3.72 -2.11
C LEU A 94 10.48 3.57 -3.50
N PHE A 95 10.65 2.40 -4.13
CA PHE A 95 9.89 2.03 -5.32
C PHE A 95 8.55 1.41 -4.91
N LEU A 96 7.47 2.18 -5.04
CA LEU A 96 6.12 1.76 -4.68
C LEU A 96 5.33 1.32 -5.92
N VAL A 97 4.75 0.11 -5.91
CA VAL A 97 3.77 -0.36 -6.91
C VAL A 97 2.36 -0.29 -6.34
N LEU A 98 1.45 0.35 -7.09
CA LEU A 98 0.02 0.32 -6.81
C LEU A 98 -0.66 -0.71 -7.70
N THR A 99 -1.45 -1.60 -7.09
CA THR A 99 -2.17 -2.68 -7.78
C THR A 99 -3.65 -2.72 -7.41
N GLY A 100 -4.51 -3.04 -8.38
CA GLY A 100 -5.92 -3.33 -8.14
C GLY A 100 -6.18 -4.76 -7.65
N PHE A 101 -5.17 -5.63 -7.63
CA PHE A 101 -5.31 -7.03 -7.26
C PHE A 101 -5.20 -7.28 -5.75
N ASN A 102 -5.74 -8.41 -5.31
CA ASN A 102 -5.51 -8.92 -3.96
C ASN A 102 -4.05 -9.34 -3.80
N ILE A 103 -3.47 -9.09 -2.63
CA ILE A 103 -2.08 -9.42 -2.30
C ILE A 103 -2.10 -10.40 -1.13
N THR A 104 -1.29 -11.44 -1.20
CA THR A 104 -1.05 -12.39 -0.08
C THR A 104 0.42 -12.40 0.30
N GLU A 105 0.75 -12.92 1.48
CA GLU A 105 2.16 -13.11 1.88
C GLU A 105 2.77 -14.42 1.35
N GLU A 106 2.12 -15.08 0.41
CA GLU A 106 2.60 -16.35 -0.14
C GLU A 106 3.92 -16.15 -0.90
N GLU A 107 4.82 -17.13 -0.75
CA GLU A 107 6.05 -17.30 -1.54
C GLU A 107 5.92 -18.60 -2.35
N THR A 108 6.31 -18.59 -3.62
CA THR A 108 6.33 -19.81 -4.42
C THR A 108 7.41 -20.76 -3.91
N LYS A 109 6.99 -21.91 -3.37
CA LYS A 109 7.93 -22.97 -2.95
C LYS A 109 8.62 -23.57 -4.18
N HIS A 110 9.92 -23.36 -4.32
CA HIS A 110 10.73 -24.13 -5.27
C HIS A 110 10.79 -25.58 -4.80
N LYS A 111 9.90 -26.43 -5.31
CA LYS A 111 10.11 -27.88 -5.25
C LYS A 111 11.26 -28.21 -6.20
N ALA A 112 12.48 -28.26 -5.68
CA ALA A 112 13.53 -29.01 -6.34
C ALA A 112 12.97 -30.43 -6.52
N ASN A 113 12.97 -30.92 -7.75
CA ASN A 113 12.58 -32.29 -8.03
C ASN A 113 13.65 -33.18 -7.36
N LYS A 114 13.45 -33.57 -6.10
CA LYS A 114 14.34 -34.48 -5.35
C LYS A 114 14.33 -35.91 -5.93
N ASN A 115 13.93 -36.08 -7.19
CA ASN A 115 14.31 -37.24 -7.98
C ASN A 115 15.73 -37.03 -8.51
N ALA A 116 16.68 -36.83 -7.60
CA ALA A 116 18.04 -37.22 -7.90
C ALA A 116 17.99 -38.75 -8.05
N VAL A 117 18.25 -39.25 -9.26
CA VAL A 117 18.57 -40.67 -9.44
C VAL A 117 19.91 -40.88 -8.75
N ILE A 118 19.87 -41.28 -7.48
CA ILE A 118 21.06 -41.70 -6.73
C ILE A 118 21.19 -43.22 -6.94
N PRO A 119 22.28 -43.70 -7.57
CA PRO A 119 22.64 -45.11 -7.51
C PRO A 119 22.99 -45.48 -6.07
N SER A 120 22.36 -46.53 -5.57
CA SER A 120 22.50 -47.12 -4.23
C SER A 120 23.91 -47.06 -3.63
N ASN A 121 24.05 -46.47 -2.43
CA ASN A 121 24.51 -47.15 -1.21
C ASN A 121 24.73 -46.18 -0.02
N GLY A 122 24.17 -46.55 1.14
CA GLY A 122 24.83 -46.34 2.45
C GLY A 122 24.59 -45.02 3.18
N GLY A 123 23.54 -44.99 4.03
CA GLY A 123 23.52 -44.42 5.39
C GLY A 123 23.97 -42.97 5.64
N SER A 124 23.01 -42.11 6.00
CA SER A 124 23.00 -41.39 7.29
C SER A 124 21.70 -40.61 7.39
N SER A 125 20.95 -40.87 8.44
CA SER A 125 19.72 -40.18 8.82
C SER A 125 20.04 -38.80 9.37
N ASP A 126 19.57 -37.75 8.69
CA ASP A 126 19.22 -36.48 9.35
C ASP A 126 17.70 -36.34 9.24
N GLU A 127 17.06 -36.44 10.40
CA GLU A 127 15.61 -36.39 10.56
C GLU A 127 15.12 -34.95 10.35
N ASP A 128 14.60 -34.65 9.16
CA ASP A 128 13.74 -33.48 8.92
C ASP A 128 12.41 -33.69 9.66
N TYR A 129 12.36 -33.28 10.93
CA TYR A 129 11.11 -33.10 11.67
C TYR A 129 10.34 -31.94 11.05
N ASP A 130 9.35 -32.27 10.20
CA ASP A 130 7.99 -31.69 10.17
C ASP A 130 7.21 -32.20 8.94
N ASP A 131 6.95 -33.51 8.89
CA ASP A 131 5.98 -34.14 7.98
C ASP A 131 4.72 -34.59 8.74
N TYR A 132 4.15 -33.69 9.55
CA TYR A 132 2.86 -33.94 10.18
C TYR A 132 1.87 -32.80 9.87
N MET A 133 1.28 -32.88 8.68
CA MET A 133 -0.14 -32.64 8.37
C MET A 133 -0.28 -32.29 6.89
N SER A 134 -0.52 -33.29 6.05
CA SER A 134 -1.54 -33.24 4.97
C SER A 134 -1.50 -34.50 4.11
N LEU A 135 -2.28 -35.50 4.52
CA LEU A 135 -2.78 -36.52 3.59
C LEU A 135 -3.63 -35.80 2.52
N SER A 136 -3.07 -35.67 1.31
CA SER A 136 -3.73 -35.04 0.18
C SER A 136 -4.79 -35.99 -0.40
N ALA A 137 -6.02 -35.88 0.08
CA ALA A 137 -7.18 -36.46 -0.58
C ALA A 137 -7.49 -35.62 -1.85
N ARG A 138 -7.52 -36.29 -3.00
CA ARG A 138 -7.96 -35.73 -4.28
C ARG A 138 -9.47 -35.45 -4.25
N SER A 139 -9.90 -34.32 -3.69
CA SER A 139 -11.18 -33.66 -4.02
C SER A 139 -11.36 -32.42 -3.14
N GLY A 140 -11.72 -31.29 -3.75
CA GLY A 140 -12.20 -30.10 -3.03
C GLY A 140 -11.27 -28.89 -3.17
N SER A 141 -11.82 -27.82 -3.77
CA SER A 141 -11.25 -26.49 -3.86
C SER A 141 -10.52 -26.08 -2.57
N LYS A 142 -9.20 -25.84 -2.66
CA LYS A 142 -8.44 -25.23 -1.58
C LYS A 142 -9.13 -23.90 -1.21
N LYS A 143 -9.74 -23.83 -0.04
CA LYS A 143 -10.00 -22.54 0.63
C LYS A 143 -8.70 -21.75 0.58
N ASN A 144 -8.73 -20.49 0.13
CA ASN A 144 -7.59 -19.59 0.14
C ASN A 144 -6.97 -19.60 1.56
N VAL A 145 -5.84 -20.30 1.71
CA VAL A 145 -5.18 -20.53 3.01
C VAL A 145 -4.55 -19.23 3.52
N PHE A 146 -4.26 -18.29 2.62
CA PHE A 146 -3.61 -17.02 2.93
C PHE A 146 -4.61 -15.86 2.84
N GLN A 147 -4.58 -15.00 3.87
CA GLN A 147 -5.44 -13.82 3.93
C GLN A 147 -4.90 -12.71 3.02
N ASN A 148 -5.82 -11.92 2.45
CA ASN A 148 -5.46 -10.71 1.72
C ASN A 148 -4.81 -9.70 2.68
N VAL A 149 -3.67 -9.15 2.28
CA VAL A 149 -2.97 -8.08 2.99
C VAL A 149 -3.04 -6.79 2.17
N PRO A 150 -3.14 -5.62 2.82
CA PRO A 150 -3.30 -4.35 2.12
C PRO A 150 -2.03 -3.87 1.41
N GLY A 151 -0.87 -4.46 1.73
CA GLY A 151 0.40 -4.18 1.09
C GLY A 151 1.56 -4.92 1.78
N LEU A 152 2.69 -4.96 1.10
CA LEU A 152 3.89 -5.64 1.56
C LEU A 152 5.14 -4.78 1.30
N SER A 153 6.08 -4.83 2.23
CA SER A 153 7.42 -4.24 2.16
C SER A 153 8.29 -4.92 3.22
N GLN A 154 9.60 -4.69 3.19
CA GLN A 154 10.54 -5.28 4.15
C GLN A 154 10.93 -4.29 5.24
N TYR A 155 11.01 -4.78 6.47
CA TYR A 155 11.35 -3.95 7.62
C TYR A 155 12.75 -3.34 7.52
N GLY A 156 12.84 -2.01 7.70
CA GLY A 156 14.12 -1.31 7.88
C GLY A 156 15.02 -1.24 6.64
N THR A 157 14.48 -1.41 5.44
CA THR A 157 15.27 -1.45 4.20
C THR A 157 15.48 -0.09 3.51
N ILE A 158 15.03 1.03 4.10
CA ILE A 158 15.04 2.36 3.44
C ILE A 158 16.40 2.81 2.91
N CYS A 159 17.50 2.43 3.57
CA CYS A 159 18.87 2.78 3.14
C CYS A 159 19.59 1.65 2.40
N SER A 160 18.86 0.70 1.85
CA SER A 160 19.41 -0.42 1.07
C SER A 160 18.74 -0.44 -0.31
N MET A 161 17.80 -1.34 -0.53
CA MET A 161 16.91 -1.37 -1.69
C MET A 161 15.50 -1.48 -1.17
N SER A 162 14.77 -0.37 -1.23
CA SER A 162 13.41 -0.30 -0.70
C SER A 162 12.38 -0.38 -1.80
N SER A 163 11.52 -1.37 -1.68
CA SER A 163 10.35 -1.56 -2.52
C SER A 163 9.13 -1.91 -1.69
N ALA A 164 7.96 -1.60 -2.25
CA ALA A 164 6.68 -1.95 -1.67
C ALA A 164 5.65 -2.21 -2.77
N ILE A 165 4.71 -3.10 -2.50
CA ILE A 165 3.50 -3.28 -3.30
C ILE A 165 2.29 -3.02 -2.42
N VAL A 166 1.33 -2.25 -2.92
CA VAL A 166 0.17 -1.81 -2.15
C VAL A 166 -1.08 -1.97 -2.99
N GLN A 167 -2.12 -2.52 -2.36
CA GLN A 167 -3.44 -2.59 -2.97
C GLN A 167 -4.09 -1.20 -2.95
N ASP A 168 -4.51 -0.75 -4.12
CA ASP A 168 -5.27 0.47 -4.29
C ASP A 168 -6.30 0.29 -5.41
N PHE A 169 -7.56 0.53 -5.09
CA PHE A 169 -8.67 0.42 -6.05
C PHE A 169 -8.92 1.72 -6.81
N GLY A 170 -8.16 2.80 -6.52
CA GLY A 170 -8.44 4.13 -7.05
C GLY A 170 -9.74 4.74 -6.48
N SER A 171 -10.34 4.08 -5.49
CA SER A 171 -11.59 4.49 -4.84
C SER A 171 -11.31 5.39 -3.64
N ASN A 172 -11.42 6.70 -3.83
CA ASN A 172 -11.16 7.69 -2.78
C ASN A 172 -9.81 7.48 -2.07
N PHE A 173 -8.78 7.24 -2.88
CA PHE A 173 -7.40 7.04 -2.39
C PHE A 173 -7.25 5.89 -1.37
N SER A 174 -7.98 4.80 -1.60
CA SER A 174 -8.03 3.61 -0.74
C SER A 174 -6.67 3.05 -0.31
N GLY A 175 -5.64 3.17 -1.15
CA GLY A 175 -4.31 2.65 -0.85
C GLY A 175 -3.45 3.53 0.07
N ILE A 176 -3.84 4.78 0.37
CA ILE A 176 -2.97 5.71 1.12
C ILE A 176 -2.58 5.18 2.51
N PRO A 177 -3.51 4.71 3.37
CA PRO A 177 -3.14 4.20 4.69
C PRO A 177 -2.18 3.02 4.60
N SER A 178 -2.42 2.12 3.64
CA SER A 178 -1.60 0.94 3.36
C SER A 178 -0.19 1.32 2.91
N ALA A 179 -0.06 2.32 2.04
CA ALA A 179 1.23 2.82 1.58
C ALA A 179 1.99 3.58 2.66
N ALA A 180 1.30 4.40 3.47
CA ALA A 180 1.89 5.05 4.63
C ALA A 180 2.43 4.01 5.63
N LEU A 181 1.70 2.90 5.84
CA LEU A 181 2.17 1.78 6.63
C LEU A 181 3.44 1.15 6.05
N GLN A 182 3.51 0.94 4.72
CA GLN A 182 4.74 0.39 4.10
C GLN A 182 5.94 1.35 4.27
N VAL A 183 5.73 2.66 4.15
CA VAL A 183 6.77 3.66 4.46
C VAL A 183 7.24 3.53 5.92
N ALA A 184 6.31 3.42 6.88
CA ALA A 184 6.65 3.21 8.29
C ALA A 184 7.40 1.89 8.55
N THR A 185 7.14 0.86 7.74
CA THR A 185 7.83 -0.44 7.79
C THR A 185 9.26 -0.33 7.26
N VAL A 186 9.48 0.24 6.06
CA VAL A 186 10.84 0.35 5.48
C VAL A 186 11.74 1.32 6.26
N LEU A 187 11.16 2.33 6.95
CA LEU A 187 11.89 3.18 7.89
C LEU A 187 12.36 2.42 9.15
N GLY A 188 11.74 1.27 9.44
CA GLY A 188 12.08 0.39 10.54
C GLY A 188 12.27 1.13 11.87
N PRO A 189 13.42 1.03 12.54
CA PRO A 189 13.66 1.63 13.85
C PRO A 189 13.54 3.16 13.86
N LYS A 190 13.72 3.85 12.73
CA LYS A 190 13.62 5.32 12.64
C LYS A 190 12.19 5.83 12.72
N TYR A 191 11.20 5.01 12.39
CA TYR A 191 9.80 5.39 12.57
C TYR A 191 9.39 5.21 14.05
N LYS A 192 9.12 6.34 14.72
CA LYS A 192 8.61 6.39 16.11
C LYS A 192 7.18 6.94 16.21
N GLY A 193 6.43 6.89 15.10
CA GLY A 193 5.03 7.29 15.07
C GLY A 193 4.08 6.24 15.66
N ASN A 194 2.78 6.49 15.52
CA ASN A 194 1.71 5.68 16.13
C ASN A 194 1.00 4.72 15.15
N MET A 195 1.44 4.60 13.89
CA MET A 195 0.89 3.61 12.98
C MET A 195 1.20 2.21 13.51
N SER A 196 0.15 1.40 13.67
CA SER A 196 0.31 0.01 14.10
C SER A 196 0.99 -0.79 12.99
N ARG A 197 2.25 -1.15 13.22
CA ARG A 197 3.02 -2.03 12.33
C ARG A 197 2.69 -3.50 12.58
N ARG A 198 3.30 -4.38 11.79
CA ARG A 198 3.17 -5.84 11.88
C ARG A 198 3.26 -6.31 13.34
N SER A 199 2.28 -7.11 13.75
CA SER A 199 2.30 -7.83 15.02
C SER A 199 3.10 -9.12 14.88
N CYS A 200 3.99 -9.38 15.83
CA CYS A 200 4.88 -10.52 15.86
C CYS A 200 4.82 -11.17 17.25
N PRO A 201 3.81 -11.99 17.55
CA PRO A 201 3.71 -12.70 18.82
C PRO A 201 4.74 -13.82 18.91
N ASP A 202 5.43 -13.94 20.05
CA ASP A 202 6.55 -14.87 20.24
C ASP A 202 6.17 -16.37 20.19
N TYR A 203 4.88 -16.69 20.33
CA TYR A 203 4.40 -18.08 20.52
C TYR A 203 3.45 -18.58 19.43
N GLU A 204 3.22 -17.81 18.37
CA GLU A 204 2.36 -18.27 17.27
C GLU A 204 3.22 -18.72 16.07
N PRO A 205 2.90 -19.87 15.45
CA PRO A 205 3.59 -20.29 14.24
C PRO A 205 3.40 -19.23 13.15
N SER A 206 4.49 -18.84 12.50
CA SER A 206 4.43 -17.85 11.43
C SER A 206 3.53 -18.34 10.30
N PRO A 207 2.48 -17.59 9.91
CA PRO A 207 1.53 -18.03 8.89
C PRO A 207 2.18 -18.21 7.51
N THR A 208 3.26 -17.48 7.26
CA THR A 208 4.08 -17.58 6.05
C THR A 208 5.55 -17.45 6.41
N LYS A 209 6.44 -17.92 5.50
CA LYS A 209 7.88 -17.71 5.66
C LYS A 209 8.23 -16.22 5.66
N PHE A 210 7.61 -15.44 4.78
CA PHE A 210 7.77 -13.98 4.76
C PHE A 210 7.43 -13.33 6.10
N HIS A 211 6.32 -13.75 6.73
CA HIS A 211 5.95 -13.28 8.06
C HIS A 211 7.03 -13.59 9.10
N GLY A 212 7.55 -14.83 9.10
CA GLY A 212 8.60 -15.25 10.02
C GLY A 212 9.89 -14.46 9.84
N ASP A 213 10.31 -14.28 8.59
CA ASP A 213 11.50 -13.49 8.23
C ASP A 213 11.34 -12.02 8.68
N GLU A 214 10.20 -11.41 8.42
CA GLU A 214 9.90 -10.03 8.86
C GLU A 214 9.87 -9.90 10.39
N CYS A 215 9.25 -10.85 11.09
CA CYS A 215 9.20 -10.83 12.55
C CYS A 215 10.58 -11.05 13.19
N TYR A 216 11.43 -11.87 12.57
CA TYR A 216 12.83 -11.99 12.96
C TYR A 216 13.59 -10.67 12.74
N MET A 217 13.38 -10.00 11.60
CA MET A 217 14.01 -8.70 11.35
C MET A 217 13.55 -7.64 12.36
N ILE A 218 12.25 -7.58 12.66
CA ILE A 218 11.69 -6.68 13.66
C ILE A 218 12.29 -6.98 15.04
N SER A 219 12.31 -8.24 15.49
CA SER A 219 12.79 -8.58 16.84
C SER A 219 14.29 -8.29 17.02
N LYS A 220 15.09 -8.58 15.99
CA LYS A 220 16.55 -8.42 16.04
C LYS A 220 17.01 -6.97 15.88
N TYR A 221 16.30 -6.18 15.08
CA TYR A 221 16.75 -4.84 14.66
C TYR A 221 15.83 -3.70 15.14
N ARG A 222 14.84 -3.97 16.00
CA ARG A 222 13.86 -2.96 16.51
C ARG A 222 14.50 -1.67 17.01
N ASP A 223 15.63 -1.79 17.69
CA ASP A 223 16.32 -0.67 18.36
C ASP A 223 17.64 -0.29 17.67
N GLN A 224 17.96 -0.93 16.53
CA GLN A 224 19.22 -0.69 15.83
C GLN A 224 19.06 0.39 14.75
N GLU A 225 19.27 1.65 15.12
CA GLU A 225 19.29 2.75 14.15
C GLU A 225 20.56 2.82 13.29
N LYS A 226 21.49 1.87 13.48
CA LYS A 226 22.70 1.74 12.66
C LYS A 226 22.30 1.48 11.21
N HIS A 227 23.03 2.05 10.24
CA HIS A 227 22.79 1.94 8.79
C HIS A 227 21.65 2.80 8.22
N MET A 228 21.16 3.81 8.94
CA MET A 228 20.10 4.73 8.48
C MET A 228 20.63 6.09 8.01
N ASP A 229 21.93 6.18 7.69
CA ASP A 229 22.61 7.44 7.38
C ASP A 229 22.15 8.07 6.06
N CYS A 230 21.58 7.27 5.14
CA CYS A 230 21.06 7.76 3.86
C CYS A 230 19.94 8.80 4.05
N LEU A 231 19.21 8.76 5.18
CA LEU A 231 18.10 9.67 5.47
C LEU A 231 18.56 11.13 5.68
N HIS A 232 19.84 11.36 5.97
CA HIS A 232 20.40 12.71 6.12
C HIS A 232 20.79 13.34 4.79
N LYS A 233 20.89 12.55 3.72
CA LYS A 233 21.23 13.06 2.39
C LYS A 233 19.98 13.74 1.79
N PRO A 234 20.11 14.98 1.30
CA PRO A 234 19.00 15.63 0.62
C PRO A 234 18.67 14.86 -0.68
N ILE A 235 17.39 14.68 -0.94
CA ILE A 235 16.93 14.10 -2.20
C ILE A 235 16.89 15.23 -3.25
N GLN A 236 17.71 15.12 -4.29
CA GLN A 236 17.70 16.03 -5.43
C GLN A 236 16.36 15.91 -6.19
N ASP A 237 15.88 17.01 -6.76
CA ASP A 237 14.64 17.07 -7.57
C ASP A 237 13.34 16.72 -6.82
N ALA A 238 13.36 16.71 -5.49
CA ALA A 238 12.18 16.46 -4.68
C ALA A 238 11.12 17.56 -4.85
N GLU A 239 9.92 17.20 -5.33
CA GLU A 239 8.76 18.09 -5.30
C GLU A 239 8.35 18.31 -3.84
N THR A 240 8.64 19.51 -3.31
CA THR A 240 8.43 19.84 -1.89
C THR A 240 6.99 20.18 -1.54
N LYS A 241 6.16 20.49 -2.55
CA LYS A 241 4.75 20.83 -2.37
C LYS A 241 3.88 19.77 -3.04
N LEU A 242 3.40 18.82 -2.24
CA LEU A 242 2.53 17.76 -2.70
C LEU A 242 1.08 18.23 -2.75
N MET A 243 0.36 17.82 -3.79
CA MET A 243 -1.09 17.95 -3.86
C MET A 243 -1.73 17.06 -2.79
N THR A 244 -2.80 17.47 -2.11
CA THR A 244 -3.57 16.59 -1.23
C THR A 244 -4.76 15.97 -1.97
N PRO A 245 -5.34 14.86 -1.48
CA PRO A 245 -6.60 14.31 -2.02
C PRO A 245 -7.73 15.36 -2.10
N LYS A 246 -7.88 16.25 -1.12
CA LYS A 246 -8.80 17.41 -1.20
C LYS A 246 -8.52 18.27 -2.45
N GLN A 247 -7.26 18.64 -2.66
CA GLN A 247 -6.87 19.50 -3.79
C GLN A 247 -7.06 18.79 -5.13
N PHE A 248 -6.85 17.48 -5.19
CA PHE A 248 -7.13 16.67 -6.36
C PHE A 248 -8.61 16.76 -6.76
N TYR A 249 -9.53 16.52 -5.82
CA TYR A 249 -10.97 16.60 -6.10
C TYR A 249 -11.44 18.02 -6.39
N ALA A 250 -10.77 19.04 -5.85
CA ALA A 250 -11.02 20.43 -6.22
C ALA A 250 -10.59 20.73 -7.68
N LYS A 251 -9.44 20.20 -8.12
CA LYS A 251 -8.94 20.34 -9.49
C LYS A 251 -9.79 19.55 -10.49
N HIS A 252 -10.22 18.35 -10.11
CA HIS A 252 -10.94 17.40 -10.96
C HIS A 252 -12.39 17.23 -10.48
N SER A 253 -13.15 18.32 -10.41
CA SER A 253 -14.49 18.37 -9.79
C SER A 253 -15.56 17.46 -10.40
N SER A 254 -15.35 16.97 -11.63
CA SER A 254 -16.20 15.94 -12.25
C SER A 254 -16.06 14.58 -11.55
N TRP A 255 -14.96 14.36 -10.84
CA TRP A 255 -14.70 13.24 -9.96
C TRP A 255 -14.93 13.68 -8.52
N THR A 256 -15.76 12.95 -7.80
CA THR A 256 -16.03 13.19 -6.38
C THR A 256 -15.66 11.95 -5.59
N PRO A 257 -15.38 12.07 -4.28
CA PRO A 257 -15.09 10.93 -3.41
C PRO A 257 -16.12 9.81 -3.57
N CYS A 258 -17.41 10.16 -3.49
CA CYS A 258 -18.51 9.23 -3.70
C CYS A 258 -18.47 8.58 -5.08
N ARG A 259 -18.33 9.37 -6.16
CA ARG A 259 -18.31 8.82 -7.53
C ARG A 259 -17.16 7.82 -7.74
N THR A 260 -16.01 8.06 -7.12
CA THR A 260 -14.85 7.16 -7.21
C THR A 260 -14.96 5.93 -6.30
N SER A 261 -15.70 6.01 -5.19
CA SER A 261 -15.94 4.88 -4.29
C SER A 261 -17.12 4.01 -4.72
N TYR A 262 -18.20 4.62 -5.21
CA TYR A 262 -19.40 3.94 -5.68
C TYR A 262 -19.81 4.55 -7.02
N LEU A 263 -19.72 3.74 -8.08
CA LEU A 263 -20.06 4.16 -9.44
C LEU A 263 -21.51 4.69 -9.50
N GLY A 264 -21.69 5.83 -10.16
CA GLY A 264 -23.01 6.47 -10.30
C GLY A 264 -23.56 7.11 -9.03
N SER A 265 -22.76 7.23 -7.97
CA SER A 265 -23.16 7.87 -6.72
C SER A 265 -22.76 9.35 -6.64
N GLN A 266 -23.34 10.04 -5.67
CA GLN A 266 -23.05 11.41 -5.28
C GLN A 266 -23.13 11.53 -3.75
N GLU A 267 -22.74 12.65 -3.19
CA GLU A 267 -22.96 12.91 -1.77
C GLU A 267 -24.47 13.00 -1.46
N CYS A 268 -24.90 12.31 -0.39
CA CYS A 268 -26.28 12.35 0.09
C CYS A 268 -26.58 13.76 0.63
N GLN A 269 -27.35 14.56 -0.12
CA GLN A 269 -27.94 15.85 0.29
C GLN A 269 -27.04 16.69 1.23
N THR A 270 -26.34 17.67 0.64
CA THR A 270 -25.43 18.61 1.31
C THR A 270 -25.93 19.07 2.69
N PRO A 271 -25.14 18.93 3.76
CA PRO A 271 -25.40 19.69 4.97
C PRO A 271 -25.35 21.18 4.64
N LYS A 272 -26.24 21.95 5.29
CA LYS A 272 -26.35 23.42 5.26
C LYS A 272 -24.99 24.10 5.05
N ARG A 273 -24.94 25.20 4.29
CA ARG A 273 -23.76 26.09 4.08
C ARG A 273 -23.02 26.34 5.40
N THR A 274 -22.14 25.43 5.76
CA THR A 274 -21.26 25.51 6.92
C THR A 274 -19.84 25.58 6.36
N PRO A 275 -18.93 26.30 7.02
CA PRO A 275 -17.53 26.34 6.59
C PRO A 275 -16.86 24.96 6.57
N TYR A 276 -17.44 23.98 7.29
CA TYR A 276 -16.92 22.64 7.47
C TYR A 276 -18.03 21.61 7.21
N PRO A 277 -18.30 21.24 5.95
CA PRO A 277 -19.37 20.29 5.61
C PRO A 277 -19.11 18.89 6.18
N HIS A 278 -17.84 18.50 6.31
CA HIS A 278 -17.42 17.18 6.77
C HIS A 278 -16.72 17.22 8.15
N ARG A 279 -17.35 17.83 9.16
CA ARG A 279 -16.77 17.95 10.52
C ARG A 279 -16.34 16.60 11.12
N SER A 280 -17.08 15.54 10.86
CA SER A 280 -16.78 14.19 11.33
C SER A 280 -15.77 13.45 10.45
N CYS A 281 -15.23 14.08 9.41
CA CYS A 281 -14.36 13.47 8.41
C CYS A 281 -14.95 12.21 7.75
N LYS A 282 -16.27 12.20 7.58
CA LYS A 282 -17.03 11.13 6.93
C LYS A 282 -17.99 11.75 5.92
N ILE A 283 -18.13 11.10 4.78
CA ILE A 283 -19.01 11.48 3.69
C ILE A 283 -20.05 10.37 3.50
N SER A 284 -21.32 10.76 3.40
CA SER A 284 -22.40 9.83 3.07
C SER A 284 -22.64 9.86 1.56
N CYS A 285 -22.62 8.70 0.91
CA CYS A 285 -22.80 8.58 -0.52
C CYS A 285 -24.15 7.94 -0.86
N CYS A 286 -24.84 8.45 -1.87
CA CYS A 286 -26.16 8.01 -2.30
C CYS A 286 -26.17 7.77 -3.81
N LEU A 287 -26.98 6.82 -4.27
CA LEU A 287 -27.24 6.64 -5.69
C LEU A 287 -27.80 7.94 -6.28
N LYS A 288 -27.28 8.36 -7.43
CA LYS A 288 -27.84 9.49 -8.17
C LYS A 288 -29.19 9.07 -8.76
N SER A 289 -30.27 9.39 -8.06
CA SER A 289 -31.64 9.08 -8.48
C SER A 289 -32.46 10.36 -8.64
N PRO A 290 -33.30 10.47 -9.70
CA PRO A 290 -34.28 11.54 -9.80
C PRO A 290 -35.44 11.38 -8.79
N PHE A 291 -35.52 10.22 -8.12
CA PHE A 291 -36.54 9.88 -7.14
C PHE A 291 -35.94 9.83 -5.72
N PRO A 292 -36.17 10.85 -4.87
CA PRO A 292 -35.56 10.96 -3.54
C PRO A 292 -35.95 9.83 -2.57
N PHE A 293 -37.10 9.19 -2.76
CA PHE A 293 -37.53 8.06 -1.93
C PHE A 293 -36.79 6.74 -2.24
N LEU A 294 -36.04 6.69 -3.33
CA LEU A 294 -35.19 5.55 -3.71
C LEU A 294 -33.70 5.78 -3.37
N THR A 295 -33.33 6.94 -2.80
CA THR A 295 -31.93 7.21 -2.44
C THR A 295 -31.56 6.43 -1.19
N LYS A 296 -31.07 5.20 -1.38
CA LYS A 296 -30.40 4.44 -0.34
C LYS A 296 -28.98 4.99 -0.18
N ALA A 297 -28.60 5.31 1.04
CA ALA A 297 -27.23 5.64 1.38
C ALA A 297 -26.37 4.36 1.38
N TYR A 298 -25.18 4.48 0.81
CA TYR A 298 -24.08 3.53 0.97
C TYR A 298 -23.41 3.71 2.32
N ASP A 299 -22.50 2.82 2.65
CA ASP A 299 -21.65 2.97 3.83
C ASP A 299 -20.85 4.28 3.74
N PRO A 300 -20.70 5.02 4.86
CA PRO A 300 -19.93 6.25 4.85
C PRO A 300 -18.46 6.01 4.51
N ILE A 301 -17.91 6.84 3.64
CA ILE A 301 -16.48 6.84 3.28
C ILE A 301 -15.75 7.95 4.07
N PRO A 302 -14.44 7.83 4.30
CA PRO A 302 -13.67 8.93 4.87
C PRO A 302 -13.71 10.15 3.94
N ALA A 303 -13.75 11.35 4.54
CA ALA A 303 -13.51 12.57 3.79
C ALA A 303 -12.06 12.58 3.24
N PRO A 304 -11.82 13.13 2.04
CA PRO A 304 -10.48 13.21 1.47
C PRO A 304 -9.46 13.82 2.42
N ASP A 305 -8.28 13.22 2.47
CA ASP A 305 -7.22 13.76 3.31
C ASP A 305 -6.88 15.21 2.92
N GLY A 306 -6.70 16.04 3.96
CA GLY A 306 -6.50 17.48 3.84
C GLY A 306 -7.79 18.31 3.85
N GLU A 307 -8.97 17.69 3.80
CA GLU A 307 -10.25 18.41 3.93
C GLU A 307 -10.38 19.11 5.29
N GLU A 308 -10.90 20.33 5.31
CA GLU A 308 -11.06 21.07 6.56
C GLU A 308 -12.29 20.58 7.33
N CYS A 309 -12.07 20.13 8.57
CA CYS A 309 -13.13 19.67 9.47
C CYS A 309 -13.44 20.70 10.57
N GLU A 310 -12.45 21.49 10.98
CA GLU A 310 -12.59 22.61 11.93
C GLU A 310 -11.51 23.66 11.65
N LYS A 311 -11.55 24.78 12.38
CA LYS A 311 -10.50 25.81 12.30
C LYS A 311 -9.13 25.19 12.63
N GLN A 312 -8.19 25.30 11.70
CA GLN A 312 -6.83 24.74 11.81
C GLN A 312 -6.78 23.22 11.99
N LYS A 313 -7.83 22.50 11.56
CA LYS A 313 -7.85 21.03 11.55
C LYS A 313 -8.26 20.49 10.20
N ILE A 314 -7.69 19.34 9.86
CA ILE A 314 -7.95 18.64 8.62
C ILE A 314 -8.31 17.18 8.87
N CYS A 315 -9.00 16.58 7.90
CA CYS A 315 -9.24 15.16 7.85
C CYS A 315 -7.97 14.43 7.41
N VAL A 316 -7.60 13.40 8.17
CA VAL A 316 -6.59 12.41 7.81
C VAL A 316 -7.12 11.06 8.26
N GLU A 317 -7.24 10.09 7.34
CA GLU A 317 -7.72 8.74 7.64
C GLU A 317 -9.11 8.75 8.34
N GLY A 318 -10.01 9.64 7.89
CA GLY A 318 -11.34 9.78 8.47
C GLY A 318 -11.39 10.37 9.88
N ARG A 319 -10.29 10.96 10.38
CA ARG A 319 -10.20 11.63 11.68
C ARG A 319 -9.86 13.11 11.52
N CYS A 320 -10.48 13.96 12.35
CA CYS A 320 -10.20 15.39 12.38
C CYS A 320 -8.98 15.67 13.28
N VAL A 321 -7.84 16.02 12.68
CA VAL A 321 -6.55 16.21 13.36
C VAL A 321 -6.01 17.63 13.15
N ALA A 322 -5.09 18.08 14.01
CA ALA A 322 -4.49 19.40 13.89
C ALA A 322 -3.69 19.53 12.58
N SER A 323 -3.89 20.64 11.86
CA SER A 323 -3.14 20.94 10.64
C SER A 323 -1.81 21.61 10.99
N LYS A 324 -0.68 20.97 10.65
CA LYS A 324 0.65 21.58 10.79
C LYS A 324 1.15 22.26 9.52
N THR A 325 0.43 22.11 8.42
CA THR A 325 0.62 22.94 7.22
C THR A 325 0.19 24.35 7.57
N SER A 326 1.19 25.23 7.74
CA SER A 326 0.99 26.67 7.91
C SER A 326 0.02 27.17 6.82
N PRO A 327 -0.95 28.03 7.14
CA PRO A 327 -1.84 28.60 6.14
C PRO A 327 -0.99 29.46 5.20
N GLY A 328 -0.58 28.87 4.07
CA GLY A 328 -0.10 29.64 2.93
C GLY A 328 -1.19 30.63 2.56
N ASN A 329 -0.82 31.90 2.54
CA ASN A 329 -1.69 33.07 2.41
C ASN A 329 -2.89 32.90 1.46
N ARG A 330 -4.00 33.48 1.92
CA ARG A 330 -5.20 33.82 1.14
C ARG A 330 -4.87 34.50 -0.18
#